data_AF-A0AAT9HRT6-F1
#
_entry.id   AF-A0AAT9HRT6-F1
#
_cell.length_a   1.000
_cell.length_b   1.000
_cell.length_c   1.000
_cell.angle_alpha   90.00
_cell.angle_beta   90.00
_cell.angle_gamma   90.00
#
_symmetry.space_group_name_H-M   'P 1'
#
loop_
_entity.id
_entity.type
_entity.pdbx_description
1 polymer ?
#
loop_
_entity_poly.entity_id
_entity_poly.type
_entity_poly.pdbx_seq_one_letter_code
_entity_poly.pdbx_strand_id
1 'polypeptide(L)'
;MADAQEITWHRRPYAEGDLAQAWYALIATSDPDANTRASAEAEAHRVWCVRSDNADAATAWTPATGSSEGVTVAVLTTKAGGRDPRHTAAIRDAVVEGLRDGTLVAPTTAPAPPASPSSAAAPATRT
;
A
#
# COMPACT_ATOMS: atom_id res chain seq x y z
N MET A 1 -16.94 -9.67 -14.29
CA MET A 1 -15.84 -8.81 -14.77
C MET A 1 -15.92 -8.49 -16.25
N ALA A 2 -15.37 -9.30 -17.17
CA ALA A 2 -15.37 -8.94 -18.60
C ALA A 2 -16.79 -8.89 -19.20
N ASP A 3 -17.58 -9.95 -19.01
CA ASP A 3 -18.98 -9.99 -19.49
C ASP A 3 -19.87 -8.97 -18.77
N ALA A 4 -19.50 -8.61 -17.54
CA ALA A 4 -20.15 -7.57 -16.75
C ALA A 4 -19.66 -6.15 -17.10
N GLN A 5 -18.74 -6.01 -18.07
CA GLN A 5 -18.15 -4.74 -18.52
C GLN A 5 -17.43 -3.93 -17.43
N GLU A 6 -16.97 -4.58 -16.37
CA GLU A 6 -16.19 -3.96 -15.30
C GLU A 6 -14.72 -3.77 -15.69
N ILE A 7 -14.28 -4.48 -16.73
CA ILE A 7 -12.92 -4.39 -17.29
C ILE A 7 -12.99 -4.40 -18.81
N THR A 8 -12.00 -3.78 -19.45
CA THR A 8 -11.74 -3.99 -20.88
C THR A 8 -10.82 -5.18 -21.04
N TRP A 9 -11.25 -6.19 -21.79
CA TRP A 9 -10.46 -7.39 -22.03
C TRP A 9 -9.95 -7.45 -23.48
N HIS A 10 -8.64 -7.59 -23.63
CA HIS A 10 -7.99 -7.83 -24.91
C HIS A 10 -7.51 -9.28 -24.97
N ARG A 11 -8.22 -10.13 -25.73
CA ARG A 11 -7.85 -11.54 -25.91
C ARG A 11 -6.70 -11.71 -26.91
N ARG A 12 -5.51 -11.27 -26.53
CA ARG A 12 -4.27 -11.38 -27.30
C ARG A 12 -3.05 -11.45 -26.38
N PRO A 13 -1.87 -11.88 -26.87
CA PRO A 13 -0.63 -11.70 -26.15
C PRO A 13 -0.34 -10.23 -25.84
N TYR A 14 0.47 -10.03 -24.80
CA TYR A 14 1.04 -8.73 -24.45
C TYR A 14 1.83 -8.14 -25.63
N ALA A 15 1.64 -6.85 -25.90
CA ALA A 15 2.39 -6.09 -26.89
C ALA A 15 2.96 -4.83 -26.27
N GLU A 16 4.10 -4.36 -26.79
CA GLU A 16 4.70 -3.11 -26.35
C GLU A 16 3.76 -1.93 -26.59
N GLY A 17 3.66 -1.03 -25.61
CA GLY A 17 2.73 0.10 -25.60
C GLY A 17 1.43 -0.15 -24.83
N ASP A 18 1.16 -1.41 -24.44
CA ASP A 18 -0.02 -1.77 -23.64
C ASP A 18 -0.05 -1.06 -22.28
N LEU A 19 1.10 -0.63 -21.76
CA LEU A 19 1.22 0.02 -20.45
C LEU A 19 1.40 1.55 -20.55
N ALA A 20 1.46 2.12 -21.75
CA ALA A 20 1.84 3.52 -21.97
C ALA A 20 0.93 4.55 -21.26
N GLN A 21 -0.29 4.19 -20.90
CA GLN A 21 -1.26 5.05 -20.20
C GLN A 21 -1.71 4.46 -18.85
N ALA A 22 -1.08 3.38 -18.40
CA ALA A 22 -1.40 2.77 -17.12
C ALA A 22 -0.79 3.58 -15.96
N TRP A 23 -1.43 3.51 -14.79
CA TRP A 23 -0.83 3.97 -13.53
C TRP A 23 -0.18 2.82 -12.76
N TYR A 24 -0.72 1.61 -12.94
CA TYR A 24 -0.34 0.40 -12.23
C TYR A 24 -0.52 -0.81 -13.13
N ALA A 25 0.42 -1.75 -13.08
CA ALA A 25 0.42 -3.00 -13.81
C ALA A 25 0.58 -4.19 -12.86
N LEU A 26 -0.30 -5.20 -12.99
CA LEU A 26 -0.14 -6.50 -12.36
C LEU A 26 0.17 -7.54 -13.44
N ILE A 27 1.41 -7.99 -13.47
CA ILE A 27 1.88 -9.00 -14.41
C ILE A 27 1.75 -10.38 -13.75
N ALA A 28 0.82 -11.19 -14.26
CA ALA A 28 0.47 -12.49 -13.70
C ALA A 28 0.35 -13.56 -14.79
N THR A 29 1.33 -13.61 -15.70
CA THR A 29 1.36 -14.62 -16.78
C THR A 29 2.40 -15.71 -16.51
N SER A 30 2.24 -16.86 -17.15
CA SER A 30 3.23 -17.94 -17.14
C SER A 30 4.33 -17.80 -18.20
N ASP A 31 4.33 -16.72 -18.99
CA ASP A 31 5.35 -16.42 -20.01
C ASP A 31 6.42 -15.48 -19.42
N PRO A 32 7.64 -15.99 -19.11
CA PRO A 32 8.68 -15.18 -18.46
C PRO A 32 9.20 -14.04 -19.34
N ASP A 33 9.17 -14.21 -20.67
CA ASP A 33 9.65 -13.21 -21.62
C ASP A 33 8.66 -12.06 -21.71
N ALA A 34 7.36 -12.38 -21.81
CA ALA A 34 6.31 -11.37 -21.73
C ALA A 34 6.37 -10.60 -20.40
N ASN A 35 6.56 -11.30 -19.28
CA ASN A 35 6.66 -10.66 -17.96
C ASN A 35 7.86 -9.71 -17.87
N THR A 36 9.00 -10.10 -18.43
CA THR A 36 10.22 -9.29 -18.44
C THR A 36 10.07 -8.06 -19.33
N ARG A 37 9.51 -8.20 -20.54
CA ARG A 37 9.24 -7.06 -21.43
C ARG A 37 8.26 -6.08 -20.80
N ALA A 38 7.15 -6.58 -20.26
CA ALA A 38 6.13 -5.74 -19.64
C ALA A 38 6.65 -4.99 -18.41
N SER A 39 7.48 -5.65 -17.58
CA SER A 39 8.08 -4.99 -16.42
C SER A 39 9.07 -3.89 -16.83
N ALA A 40 9.84 -4.11 -17.89
CA ALA A 40 10.77 -3.11 -18.41
C ALA A 40 10.04 -1.90 -19.02
N GLU A 41 8.96 -2.14 -19.78
CA GLU A 41 8.09 -1.08 -20.31
C GLU A 41 7.45 -0.28 -19.18
N ALA A 42 6.95 -0.96 -18.14
CA ALA A 42 6.35 -0.30 -17.00
C ALA A 42 7.32 0.70 -16.33
N GLU A 43 8.57 0.29 -16.11
CA GLU A 43 9.61 1.17 -15.58
C GLU A 43 9.88 2.37 -16.51
N ALA A 44 9.98 2.13 -17.82
CA ALA A 44 10.20 3.20 -18.81
C ALA A 44 9.07 4.25 -18.81
N HIS A 45 7.83 3.82 -18.56
CA HIS A 45 6.66 4.69 -18.48
C HIS A 45 6.33 5.19 -17.07
N ARG A 46 7.15 4.88 -16.06
CA ARG A 46 6.91 5.21 -14.64
C ARG A 46 5.58 4.65 -14.10
N VAL A 47 5.24 3.44 -14.54
CA VAL A 47 4.10 2.66 -14.09
C VAL A 47 4.53 1.74 -12.96
N TRP A 48 3.81 1.75 -11.84
CA TRP A 48 4.07 0.80 -10.76
C TRP A 48 3.74 -0.62 -11.22
N CYS A 49 4.73 -1.50 -11.18
CA CYS A 49 4.60 -2.84 -11.73
C CYS A 49 4.82 -3.89 -10.64
N VAL A 50 3.79 -4.71 -10.40
CA VAL A 50 3.87 -5.91 -9.57
C VAL A 50 4.05 -7.12 -10.49
N ARG A 51 4.96 -8.02 -10.11
CA ARG A 51 5.16 -9.31 -10.77
C ARG A 51 4.80 -10.47 -9.85
N SER A 52 3.89 -11.32 -10.29
CA SER A 52 3.50 -12.53 -9.56
C SER A 52 4.54 -13.65 -9.64
N ASP A 53 5.36 -13.67 -10.69
CA ASP A 53 6.35 -14.71 -10.94
C ASP A 53 7.71 -14.42 -10.29
N ASN A 54 8.13 -13.16 -10.26
CA ASN A 54 9.38 -12.72 -9.67
C ASN A 54 9.24 -11.33 -9.08
N ALA A 55 8.98 -11.27 -7.79
CA ALA A 55 8.76 -10.01 -7.10
C ALA A 55 10.03 -9.13 -7.03
N ASP A 56 11.23 -9.70 -7.17
CA ASP A 56 12.50 -8.95 -7.13
C ASP A 56 12.75 -8.17 -8.42
N ALA A 57 12.10 -8.58 -9.51
CA ALA A 57 12.07 -7.86 -10.78
C ALA A 57 10.86 -6.92 -10.91
N ALA A 58 10.10 -6.69 -9.83
CA ALA A 58 8.96 -5.78 -9.79
C ALA A 58 9.38 -4.39 -9.29
N THR A 59 8.66 -3.34 -9.69
CA THR A 59 8.90 -1.95 -9.26
C THR A 59 7.93 -1.52 -8.14
N ALA A 60 6.91 -2.32 -7.87
CA ALA A 60 6.00 -2.20 -6.75
C ALA A 60 5.68 -3.57 -6.15
N TRP A 61 5.17 -3.59 -4.92
CA TRP A 61 4.84 -4.83 -4.20
C TRP A 61 3.45 -4.77 -3.57
N THR A 62 2.72 -5.88 -3.63
CA THR A 62 1.42 -6.02 -2.97
C THR A 62 1.61 -6.44 -1.51
N PRO A 63 1.18 -5.62 -0.53
CA PRO A 63 1.24 -5.98 0.88
C PRO A 63 0.29 -7.13 1.24
N ALA A 64 0.62 -7.85 2.31
CA ALA A 64 -0.40 -8.64 3.01
C ALA A 64 -1.35 -7.67 3.71
N THR A 65 -2.61 -7.65 3.31
CA THR A 65 -3.61 -6.71 3.83
C THR A 65 -4.72 -7.41 4.59
N GLY A 66 -5.23 -6.73 5.62
CA GLY A 66 -6.38 -7.15 6.41
C GLY A 66 -7.08 -5.93 7.02
N SER A 67 -8.24 -6.13 7.63
CA SER A 67 -8.99 -5.04 8.26
C SER A 67 -9.67 -5.45 9.56
N SER A 68 -9.80 -4.48 10.45
CA SER A 68 -10.54 -4.55 11.71
C SER A 68 -11.17 -3.19 12.00
N GLU A 69 -12.46 -3.15 12.36
CA GLU A 69 -13.17 -1.95 12.84
C GLU A 69 -12.92 -0.65 12.05
N GLY A 70 -12.93 -0.74 10.70
CA GLY A 70 -12.71 0.42 9.83
C GLY A 70 -11.24 0.82 9.62
N VAL A 71 -10.29 0.08 10.19
CA VAL A 71 -8.85 0.24 9.98
C VAL A 71 -8.34 -0.82 8.98
N THR A 72 -7.53 -0.39 8.01
CA THR A 72 -6.77 -1.29 7.13
C THR A 72 -5.34 -1.44 7.64
N VAL A 73 -4.89 -2.68 7.74
CA VAL A 73 -3.51 -3.05 8.08
C VAL A 73 -2.85 -3.57 6.81
N ALA A 74 -1.66 -3.05 6.50
CA ALA A 74 -0.82 -3.51 5.40
C ALA A 74 0.57 -3.88 5.93
N VAL A 75 1.00 -5.12 5.71
CA VAL A 75 2.27 -5.66 6.21
C VAL A 75 3.19 -5.98 5.03
N LEU A 76 4.39 -5.40 5.08
CA LEU A 76 5.46 -5.58 4.10
C LEU A 76 6.78 -5.84 4.83
N THR A 77 7.64 -6.64 4.21
CA THR A 77 9.05 -6.74 4.63
C THR A 77 9.83 -5.56 4.06
N THR A 78 10.78 -5.05 4.83
CA THR A 78 11.64 -3.93 4.40
C THR A 78 12.71 -4.33 3.39
N LYS A 79 12.97 -5.63 3.22
CA LYS A 79 13.94 -6.16 2.25
C LYS A 79 13.22 -6.62 0.98
N ALA A 80 13.79 -6.24 -0.16
CA ALA A 80 13.33 -6.69 -1.47
C ALA A 80 13.59 -8.20 -1.68
N GLY A 81 14.81 -8.68 -1.44
CA GLY A 81 15.18 -10.07 -1.70
C GLY A 81 14.81 -11.06 -0.58
N GLY A 82 14.50 -12.31 -0.97
CA GLY A 82 14.30 -13.42 -0.03
C GLY A 82 13.01 -13.34 0.78
N ARG A 83 11.94 -12.82 0.18
CA ARG A 83 10.64 -12.62 0.84
C ARG A 83 9.92 -13.93 1.13
N ASP A 84 9.24 -13.94 2.27
CA ASP A 84 8.29 -14.98 2.65
C ASP A 84 6.89 -14.38 2.75
N PRO A 85 6.03 -14.51 1.72
CA PRO A 85 4.66 -14.03 1.75
C PRO A 85 3.82 -14.65 2.88
N ARG A 86 4.15 -15.87 3.34
CA ARG A 86 3.43 -16.50 4.45
C ARG A 86 3.77 -15.82 5.77
N HIS A 87 5.02 -15.38 5.93
CA HIS A 87 5.44 -14.64 7.11
C HIS A 87 4.70 -13.30 7.24
N THR A 88 4.61 -12.50 6.17
CA THR A 88 3.87 -11.23 6.22
C THR A 88 2.37 -11.44 6.40
N ALA A 89 1.81 -12.50 5.81
CA ALA A 89 0.41 -12.90 6.03
C ALA A 89 0.14 -13.27 7.50
N ALA A 90 1.01 -14.07 8.11
CA ALA A 90 0.87 -14.46 9.52
C ALA A 90 0.98 -13.26 10.48
N ILE A 91 1.90 -12.32 10.20
CA ILE A 91 1.99 -11.07 10.97
C ILE A 91 0.72 -10.25 10.81
N ARG A 92 0.21 -10.08 9.58
CA ARG A 92 -1.06 -9.39 9.32
C ARG A 92 -2.19 -10.03 10.11
N ASP A 93 -2.30 -11.36 10.12
CA ASP A 93 -3.35 -12.07 10.87
C ASP A 93 -3.26 -11.80 12.37
N ALA A 94 -2.06 -11.89 12.94
CA ALA A 94 -1.85 -11.59 14.36
C ALA A 94 -2.20 -10.14 14.71
N VAL A 95 -1.84 -9.17 13.86
CA VAL A 95 -2.15 -7.75 14.08
C VAL A 95 -3.65 -7.49 13.97
N VAL A 96 -4.31 -8.05 12.96
CA VAL A 96 -5.75 -7.90 12.76
C VAL A 96 -6.53 -8.53 13.91
N GLU A 97 -6.11 -9.71 14.37
CA GLU A 97 -6.76 -10.37 15.51
C GLU A 97 -6.56 -9.57 16.80
N GLY A 98 -5.35 -9.08 17.04
CA GLY A 98 -5.08 -8.24 18.21
C GLY A 98 -5.91 -6.95 18.24
N LEU A 99 -6.20 -6.37 17.08
CA LEU A 99 -7.11 -5.22 16.98
C LEU A 99 -8.57 -5.60 17.26
N ARG A 100 -8.99 -6.84 16.97
CA ARG A 100 -10.37 -7.31 17.19
C ARG A 100 -10.62 -7.71 18.64
N ASP A 101 -9.67 -8.40 19.26
CA ASP A 101 -9.81 -8.91 20.63
C ASP A 101 -9.35 -7.89 21.70
N GLY A 102 -8.80 -6.76 21.27
CA GLY A 102 -8.35 -5.66 22.13
C GLY A 102 -7.00 -5.89 22.79
N THR A 103 -6.24 -6.93 22.39
CA THR A 103 -4.87 -7.14 22.87
C THR A 103 -3.86 -6.18 22.22
N LEU A 104 -4.21 -5.60 21.06
CA LEU A 104 -3.46 -4.54 20.40
C LEU A 104 -4.31 -3.26 20.33
N VAL A 105 -3.93 -2.24 21.11
CA VAL A 105 -4.66 -0.96 21.20
C VAL A 105 -3.75 0.23 20.94
N ALA A 106 -4.27 1.24 20.25
CA ALA A 106 -3.57 2.50 20.04
C ALA A 106 -3.68 3.38 21.31
N PRO A 107 -2.59 3.99 21.80
CA PRO A 107 -2.67 4.95 22.89
C PRO A 107 -3.52 6.16 22.49
N THR A 108 -4.47 6.55 23.32
CA THR A 108 -5.20 7.81 23.15
C THR A 108 -4.40 8.95 23.77
N THR A 109 -3.89 9.86 22.94
CA THR A 109 -3.38 11.13 23.46
C THR A 109 -4.57 12.03 23.74
N ALA A 110 -4.83 12.33 25.01
CA ALA A 110 -5.84 13.34 25.34
C ALA A 110 -5.41 14.69 24.74
N PRO A 111 -6.32 15.47 24.13
CA PRO A 111 -5.98 16.81 23.68
C PRO A 111 -5.49 17.65 24.87
N ALA A 112 -4.44 18.44 24.65
CA ALA A 112 -3.91 19.32 25.68
C ALA A 112 -5.03 20.24 26.20
N PRO A 113 -5.17 20.43 27.53
CA PRO A 113 -6.16 21.37 28.07
C PRO A 113 -5.89 22.77 27.49
N PRO A 114 -6.95 23.55 27.18
CA PRO A 114 -6.78 24.89 26.62
C PRO A 114 -5.90 25.73 27.55
N ALA A 115 -4.92 26.42 26.97
CA ALA A 115 -4.01 27.28 27.72
C ALA A 115 -4.82 28.30 28.52
N SER A 116 -4.61 28.34 29.84
CA SER A 116 -5.21 29.35 30.72
C SER A 116 -4.89 30.74 30.18
N PRO A 117 -5.86 31.67 30.10
CA PRO A 117 -5.60 33.01 29.61
C PRO A 117 -4.57 33.67 30.52
N SER A 118 -3.43 34.05 29.93
CA SER A 118 -2.40 34.84 30.60
C SER A 118 -3.02 36.13 31.10
N SER A 119 -2.92 36.38 32.41
CA SER A 119 -3.31 37.65 33.03
C SER A 119 -2.36 38.74 32.52
N ALA A 120 -2.78 39.47 31.50
CA ALA A 120 -2.13 40.71 31.10
C ALA A 120 -2.32 41.75 32.23
N ALA A 121 -1.25 42.04 32.96
CA ALA A 121 -1.19 43.16 33.89
C ALA A 121 -1.37 44.48 33.12
N ALA A 122 -2.35 45.28 33.52
CA ALA A 122 -2.59 46.60 32.94
C ALA A 122 -1.40 47.55 33.20
N PRO A 123 -0.98 48.38 32.22
CA PRO A 123 0.10 49.33 32.43
C PRO A 123 -0.34 50.48 33.34
N ALA A 124 0.43 50.74 34.39
CA ALA A 124 0.23 51.89 35.26
C ALA A 124 0.53 53.19 34.50
N THR A 125 -0.47 54.08 34.41
CA THR A 125 -0.33 55.45 33.90
C THR A 125 0.49 56.26 34.91
N ARG A 126 1.55 56.92 34.45
CA ARG A 126 2.34 57.85 35.28
C ARG A 126 2.25 59.26 34.69
N THR A 127 1.83 60.21 35.53
CA THR A 127 1.80 61.66 35.33
C THR A 127 3.20 62.24 35.16
#